data_AF-A0A1G0CAI4-F1
#
_entry.id   AF-A0A1G0CAI4-F1
#
_cell.length_a   1.000
_cell.length_b   1.000
_cell.length_c   1.000
_cell.angle_alpha   90.00
_cell.angle_beta   90.00
_cell.angle_gamma   90.00
#
_symmetry.space_group_name_H-M   'P 1'
#
loop_
_entity.id
_entity.type
_entity.pdbx_description
1 polymer ?
#
loop_
_entity_poly.entity_id
_entity_poly.type
_entity_poly.pdbx_seq_one_letter_code
_entity_poly.pdbx_strand_id
1 'polypeptide(L)'
;MKKKKSLRVPVTKGLKDIYAMDMHTAYQAACMGRFSVESFGRMAAAISVVRSALEQKHTRIEGAIEVLDATIATLLAVRHRGDTTDVWEITESERPSVMAGIDMAEQCIGTLDVALLAQTADMLLANISGSRA
;
A
#
# COMPACT_ATOMS: atom_id res chain seq x y z
N MET A 1 -20.78 -3.39 40.10
CA MET A 1 -20.09 -2.72 38.97
C MET A 1 -20.24 -3.58 37.71
N LYS A 2 -20.93 -3.11 36.66
CA LYS A 2 -21.06 -3.86 35.40
C LYS A 2 -19.72 -3.86 34.67
N LYS A 3 -19.07 -5.02 34.49
CA LYS A 3 -17.83 -5.17 33.72
C LYS A 3 -18.11 -4.70 32.27
N LYS A 4 -17.40 -3.67 31.82
CA LYS A 4 -17.44 -3.20 30.42
C LYS A 4 -17.05 -4.40 29.54
N LYS A 5 -17.96 -4.87 28.68
CA LYS A 5 -17.64 -5.87 27.64
C LYS A 5 -16.48 -5.30 26.83
N SER A 6 -15.36 -6.03 26.75
CA SER A 6 -14.30 -5.67 25.82
C SER A 6 -14.89 -5.68 24.42
N LEU A 7 -14.75 -4.57 23.70
CA LEU A 7 -15.13 -4.48 22.30
C LEU A 7 -14.30 -5.54 21.55
N ARG A 8 -14.96 -6.61 21.10
CA ARG A 8 -14.36 -7.54 20.14
C ARG A 8 -14.37 -6.84 18.79
N VAL A 9 -13.36 -6.01 18.56
CA VAL A 9 -13.12 -5.47 17.23
C VAL A 9 -12.72 -6.66 16.35
N PRO A 10 -13.45 -6.91 15.23
CA PRO A 10 -13.04 -7.95 14.30
C PRO A 10 -11.62 -7.66 13.82
N VAL A 11 -10.71 -8.63 13.97
CA VAL A 11 -9.31 -8.56 13.52
C VAL A 11 -9.22 -8.17 12.04
N THR A 12 -10.29 -8.42 11.27
CA THR A 12 -10.45 -8.07 9.87
C THR A 12 -10.49 -6.58 9.56
N LYS A 13 -10.92 -5.72 10.49
CA LYS A 13 -10.82 -4.26 10.31
C LYS A 13 -9.38 -3.78 10.49
N GLY A 14 -8.66 -4.35 11.45
CA GLY A 14 -7.29 -3.95 11.77
C GLY A 14 -6.33 -4.01 10.59
N LEU A 15 -6.33 -5.10 9.81
CA LEU A 15 -5.40 -5.21 8.66
C LEU A 15 -5.72 -4.19 7.55
N LYS A 16 -7.00 -3.95 7.28
CA LYS A 16 -7.43 -2.97 6.27
C LYS A 16 -7.07 -1.55 6.70
N ASP A 17 -7.30 -1.24 7.98
CA ASP A 17 -6.94 0.04 8.58
C ASP A 17 -5.42 0.26 8.58
N ILE A 18 -4.62 -0.80 8.78
CA ILE A 18 -3.15 -0.74 8.70
C ILE A 18 -2.70 -0.34 7.29
N TYR A 19 -3.19 -1.02 6.25
CA TYR A 19 -2.80 -0.67 4.87
C TYR A 19 -3.23 0.75 4.49
N ALA A 20 -4.45 1.16 4.85
CA ALA A 20 -4.91 2.53 4.62
C ALA A 20 -4.02 3.55 5.36
N MET A 21 -3.67 3.26 6.62
CA MET A 21 -2.79 4.12 7.42
C MET A 21 -1.38 4.20 6.84
N ASP A 22 -0.79 3.08 6.42
CA ASP A 22 0.56 3.03 5.84
C ASP A 22 0.65 3.85 4.54
N MET A 23 -0.39 3.81 3.71
CA MET A 23 -0.48 4.61 2.48
C MET A 23 -0.66 6.10 2.79
N HIS A 24 -1.71 6.47 3.53
CA HIS A 24 -2.06 7.89 3.77
C HIS A 24 -1.03 8.61 4.64
N THR A 25 -0.50 7.95 5.68
CA THR A 25 0.51 8.55 6.56
C THR A 25 1.81 8.83 5.81
N ALA A 26 2.23 7.89 4.95
CA ALA A 26 3.42 8.05 4.13
C ALA A 26 3.24 9.17 3.09
N TYR A 27 2.07 9.26 2.46
CA TYR A 27 1.76 10.34 1.52
C TYR A 27 1.75 11.72 2.20
N GLN A 28 1.14 11.83 3.39
CA GLN A 28 1.16 13.07 4.16
C GLN A 28 2.58 13.46 4.56
N ALA A 29 3.40 12.49 5.00
CA ALA A 29 4.82 12.73 5.27
C ALA A 29 5.54 13.26 4.02
N ALA A 30 5.24 12.72 2.83
CA ALA A 30 5.78 13.22 1.57
C ALA A 30 5.38 14.65 1.27
N CYS A 31 4.09 15.00 1.45
CA CYS A 31 3.61 16.36 1.25
C CYS A 31 4.24 17.38 2.22
N MET A 32 4.66 16.93 3.42
CA MET A 32 5.31 17.75 4.43
C MET A 32 6.84 17.81 4.30
N GLY A 33 7.43 17.19 3.27
CA GLY A 33 8.89 17.10 3.11
C GLY A 33 9.58 16.22 4.16
N ARG A 34 8.84 15.28 4.76
CA ARG A 34 9.33 14.33 5.78
C ARG A 34 9.31 12.89 5.27
N PHE A 35 9.41 12.71 3.97
CA PHE A 35 9.39 11.39 3.36
C PHE A 35 10.70 10.66 3.62
N SER A 36 10.62 9.44 4.15
CA SER A 36 11.80 8.60 4.37
C SER A 36 11.71 7.33 3.53
N VAL A 37 12.85 6.64 3.38
CA VAL A 37 12.93 5.29 2.79
C VAL A 37 11.89 4.35 3.42
N GLU A 38 11.72 4.43 4.74
CA GLU A 38 10.79 3.59 5.48
C GLU A 38 9.33 3.91 5.16
N SER A 39 8.98 5.21 5.12
CA SER A 39 7.64 5.66 4.73
C SER A 39 7.32 5.27 3.29
N PHE A 40 8.29 5.43 2.39
CA PHE A 40 8.18 4.96 1.00
C PHE A 40 7.94 3.45 0.95
N GLY A 41 8.78 2.67 1.64
CA GLY A 41 8.73 1.21 1.62
C GLY A 41 7.38 0.68 2.08
N ARG A 42 6.82 1.26 3.15
CA ARG A 42 5.48 0.89 3.66
C ARG A 42 4.38 1.17 2.64
N MET A 43 4.36 2.35 2.04
CA MET A 43 3.36 2.70 1.03
C MET A 43 3.48 1.84 -0.24
N ALA A 44 4.70 1.67 -0.75
CA ALA A 44 4.95 0.85 -1.94
C ALA A 44 4.54 -0.61 -1.69
N ALA A 45 4.90 -1.17 -0.54
CA ALA A 45 4.50 -2.52 -0.16
C ALA A 45 2.98 -2.66 -0.06
N ALA A 46 2.29 -1.71 0.60
CA ALA A 46 0.83 -1.73 0.72
C ALA A 46 0.13 -1.75 -0.65
N ILE A 47 0.53 -0.85 -1.55
CA ILE A 47 -0.03 -0.76 -2.91
C ILE A 47 0.26 -2.03 -3.70
N SER A 48 1.49 -2.57 -3.64
CA SER A 48 1.85 -3.82 -4.31
C SER A 48 1.06 -5.03 -3.80
N VAL A 49 0.84 -5.15 -2.48
CA VAL A 49 0.02 -6.23 -1.90
C VAL A 49 -1.40 -6.17 -2.44
N VAL A 50 -2.03 -4.98 -2.42
CA VAL A 50 -3.40 -4.83 -2.92
C VAL A 50 -3.47 -5.19 -4.40
N ARG A 51 -2.56 -4.66 -5.21
CA ARG A 51 -2.47 -4.95 -6.65
C ARG A 51 -2.34 -6.45 -6.91
N SER A 52 -1.40 -7.14 -6.24
CA SER A 52 -1.21 -8.59 -6.39
C SER A 52 -2.37 -9.42 -5.86
N ALA A 53 -3.10 -8.94 -4.85
CA ALA A 53 -4.30 -9.61 -4.36
C ALA A 53 -5.47 -9.50 -5.36
N LEU A 54 -5.55 -8.38 -6.11
CA LEU A 54 -6.54 -8.19 -7.17
C LEU A 54 -6.29 -9.09 -8.39
N GLU A 55 -5.05 -9.44 -8.70
CA GLU A 55 -4.79 -10.41 -9.79
C GLU A 55 -5.33 -11.81 -9.44
N GLN A 56 -5.20 -12.21 -8.18
CA GLN A 56 -5.65 -13.53 -7.70
C GLN A 56 -7.18 -13.63 -7.59
N LYS A 57 -7.89 -12.49 -7.54
CA LYS A 57 -9.34 -12.44 -7.39
C LYS A 57 -9.90 -11.41 -8.34
N HIS A 58 -10.71 -11.84 -9.33
CA HIS A 58 -11.38 -10.93 -10.27
C HIS A 58 -12.00 -9.73 -9.53
N THR A 59 -11.38 -8.56 -9.73
CA THR A 59 -11.84 -7.30 -9.16
C THR A 59 -13.20 -6.96 -9.75
N ARG A 60 -14.10 -6.41 -8.93
CA ARG A 60 -15.35 -5.81 -9.41
C ARG A 60 -15.19 -4.34 -9.77
N ILE A 61 -14.02 -3.77 -9.52
CA ILE A 61 -13.72 -2.36 -9.75
C ILE A 61 -12.95 -2.27 -11.07
N GLU A 62 -13.60 -1.69 -12.07
CA GLU A 62 -13.06 -1.49 -13.42
C GLU A 62 -11.84 -0.56 -13.37
N GLY A 63 -10.81 -0.88 -14.16
CA GLY A 63 -9.57 -0.09 -14.22
C GLY A 63 -8.67 -0.15 -12.98
N ALA A 64 -9.04 -0.91 -11.93
CA ALA A 64 -8.28 -0.92 -10.67
C ALA A 64 -6.82 -1.36 -10.85
N ILE A 65 -6.58 -2.43 -11.62
CA ILE A 65 -5.22 -2.93 -11.88
C ILE A 65 -4.40 -1.88 -12.65
N GLU A 66 -4.99 -1.23 -13.65
CA GLU A 66 -4.31 -0.21 -14.47
C GLU A 66 -3.89 1.00 -13.65
N VAL A 67 -4.78 1.49 -12.77
CA VAL A 67 -4.49 2.62 -11.86
C VAL A 67 -3.36 2.25 -10.87
N LEU A 68 -3.40 1.04 -10.32
CA LEU A 68 -2.37 0.57 -9.40
C LEU A 68 -1.03 0.35 -10.10
N ASP A 69 -1.03 -0.17 -11.33
CA ASP A 69 0.19 -0.35 -12.14
C ASP A 69 0.83 1.00 -12.50
N ALA A 70 0.02 1.99 -12.91
CA ALA A 70 0.51 3.35 -13.15
C ALA A 70 1.10 3.99 -11.88
N THR A 71 0.48 3.73 -10.73
CA THR A 71 0.99 4.21 -9.44
C THR A 71 2.31 3.53 -9.07
N ILE A 72 2.42 2.22 -9.25
CA ILE A 72 3.66 1.46 -9.01
C ILE A 72 4.77 1.98 -9.92
N ALA A 73 4.48 2.27 -11.20
CA ALA A 73 5.46 2.85 -12.11
C ALA A 73 5.97 4.22 -11.61
N THR A 74 5.07 5.07 -11.09
CA THR A 74 5.44 6.34 -10.45
C THR A 74 6.34 6.12 -9.23
N LEU A 75 5.97 5.17 -8.35
CA LEU A 75 6.77 4.84 -7.17
C LEU A 75 8.13 4.25 -7.51
N LEU A 76 8.26 3.51 -8.62
CA LEU A 76 9.54 3.03 -9.12
C LEU A 76 10.44 4.18 -9.59
N ALA A 77 9.88 5.20 -10.25
CA ALA A 77 10.62 6.40 -10.63
C ALA A 77 11.09 7.18 -9.38
N VAL A 78 10.21 7.34 -8.38
CA VAL A 78 10.55 7.92 -7.07
C VAL A 78 11.68 7.14 -6.39
N ARG A 79 11.59 5.80 -6.36
CA ARG A 79 12.62 4.94 -5.81
C ARG A 79 13.96 5.13 -6.52
N HIS A 80 13.96 5.10 -7.86
CA HIS A 80 15.20 5.25 -8.62
C HIS A 80 15.90 6.58 -8.31
N ARG A 81 15.11 7.66 -8.20
CA ARG A 81 15.62 8.97 -7.77
C ARG A 81 16.14 8.93 -6.33
N GLY A 82 15.40 8.35 -5.39
CA GLY A 82 15.81 8.19 -4.00
C GLY A 82 17.09 7.38 -3.84
N ASP A 83 17.19 6.24 -4.51
CA ASP A 83 18.37 5.36 -4.48
C ASP A 83 19.62 6.03 -5.08
N THR A 84 19.44 6.96 -6.03
CA THR A 84 20.56 7.65 -6.71
C THR A 84 20.99 8.93 -5.99
N THR A 85 20.05 9.65 -5.38
CA THR A 85 20.28 11.01 -4.83
C THR A 85 20.24 11.07 -3.31
N ASP A 86 19.79 9.99 -2.66
CA ASP A 86 19.42 9.92 -1.23
C ASP A 86 18.30 10.89 -0.83
N VAL A 87 17.65 11.53 -1.81
CA VAL A 87 16.49 12.40 -1.61
C VAL A 87 15.22 11.64 -1.91
N TRP A 88 14.46 11.32 -0.87
CA TRP A 88 13.16 10.68 -0.97
C TRP A 88 12.07 11.74 -1.04
N GLU A 89 11.45 11.89 -2.21
CA GLU A 89 10.38 12.87 -2.42
C GLU A 89 9.38 12.42 -3.47
N ILE A 90 8.13 12.81 -3.28
CA ILE A 90 7.08 12.75 -4.29
C ILE A 90 6.84 14.18 -4.77
N THR A 91 7.20 14.44 -6.02
CA THR A 91 7.07 15.77 -6.63
C THR A 91 5.59 16.13 -6.84
N GLU A 92 5.31 17.42 -7.01
CA GLU A 92 3.93 17.89 -7.23
C GLU A 92 3.28 17.26 -8.47
N SER A 93 4.04 16.99 -9.52
CA SER A 93 3.56 16.30 -10.72
C SER A 93 3.25 14.82 -10.50
N GLU A 94 3.91 14.17 -9.54
CA GLU A 94 3.71 12.75 -9.23
C GLU A 94 2.55 12.53 -8.23
N ARG A 95 2.26 13.53 -7.40
CA ARG A 95 1.22 13.48 -6.35
C ARG A 95 -0.16 13.01 -6.84
N PRO A 96 -0.69 13.47 -7.99
CA PRO A 96 -1.99 13.00 -8.47
C PRO A 96 -2.01 11.51 -8.77
N SER A 97 -0.94 10.98 -9.38
CA SER A 97 -0.86 9.54 -9.65
C SER A 97 -0.80 8.73 -8.36
N VAL A 98 -0.01 9.18 -7.38
CA VAL A 98 0.11 8.47 -6.09
C VAL A 98 -1.22 8.50 -5.34
N MET A 99 -1.89 9.65 -5.27
CA MET A 99 -3.20 9.75 -4.60
C MET A 99 -4.25 8.87 -5.27
N ALA A 100 -4.32 8.87 -6.61
CA ALA A 100 -5.25 8.01 -7.34
C ALA A 100 -5.04 6.51 -7.02
N GLY A 101 -3.79 6.09 -6.88
CA GLY A 101 -3.47 4.73 -6.45
C GLY A 101 -3.87 4.43 -5.01
N ILE A 102 -3.68 5.37 -4.08
CA ILE A 102 -4.10 5.21 -2.68
C ILE A 102 -5.62 5.07 -2.60
N ASP A 103 -6.36 5.97 -3.25
CA ASP A 103 -7.83 5.95 -3.28
C ASP A 103 -8.35 4.64 -3.90
N MET A 104 -7.74 4.19 -5.00
CA MET A 104 -8.09 2.92 -5.64
C MET A 104 -7.77 1.72 -4.75
N ALA A 105 -6.60 1.72 -4.12
CA ALA A 105 -6.18 0.65 -3.22
C ALA A 105 -7.14 0.53 -2.03
N GLU A 106 -7.54 1.66 -1.43
CA GLU A 106 -8.48 1.70 -0.32
C GLU A 106 -9.87 1.14 -0.70
N GLN A 107 -10.40 1.54 -1.87
CA GLN A 107 -11.64 0.98 -2.40
C GLN A 107 -11.53 -0.53 -2.62
N CYS A 108 -10.41 -0.99 -3.19
CA CYS A 108 -10.15 -2.40 -3.45
C CYS A 108 -10.04 -3.21 -2.16
N ILE A 109 -9.33 -2.70 -1.14
CA ILE A 109 -9.19 -3.32 0.19
C ILE A 109 -10.57 -3.60 0.79
N GLY A 110 -11.54 -2.70 0.62
CA GLY A 110 -12.92 -2.91 1.05
C GLY A 110 -13.55 -4.21 0.52
N THR A 111 -13.17 -4.65 -0.68
CA THR A 111 -13.73 -5.81 -1.39
C THR A 111 -12.91 -7.11 -1.25
N LEU A 112 -11.68 -7.01 -0.73
CA LEU A 112 -10.76 -8.13 -0.56
C LEU A 112 -10.96 -8.85 0.77
N ASP A 113 -10.68 -10.16 0.75
CA ASP A 113 -10.60 -10.97 1.96
C ASP A 113 -9.27 -10.68 2.67
N VAL A 114 -9.33 -10.57 3.99
CA VAL A 114 -8.16 -10.35 4.86
C VAL A 114 -7.19 -11.52 4.77
N ALA A 115 -7.70 -12.75 4.65
CA ALA A 115 -6.85 -13.93 4.47
C ALA A 115 -6.07 -13.88 3.15
N LEU A 116 -6.68 -13.34 2.09
CA LEU A 116 -6.01 -13.15 0.79
C LEU A 116 -4.94 -12.07 0.87
N LEU A 117 -5.23 -10.95 1.54
CA LEU A 117 -4.25 -9.86 1.75
C LEU A 117 -3.03 -10.34 2.56
N ALA A 118 -3.25 -11.10 3.63
CA ALA A 118 -2.17 -11.66 4.45
C ALA A 118 -1.32 -12.67 3.65
N GLN A 119 -1.94 -13.63 2.97
CA GLN A 119 -1.24 -14.61 2.12
C GLN A 119 -0.43 -13.94 1.01
N THR A 120 -1.00 -12.89 0.40
CA THR A 120 -0.31 -12.13 -0.66
C THR A 120 0.91 -11.38 -0.12
N ALA A 121 0.80 -10.78 1.07
CA ALA A 121 1.93 -10.13 1.72
C ALA A 121 3.05 -11.13 2.04
N ASP A 122 2.71 -12.29 2.62
CA ASP A 122 3.68 -13.35 2.93
C ASP A 122 4.37 -13.87 1.65
N MET A 123 3.61 -14.08 0.58
CA MET A 123 4.14 -14.50 -0.72
C MET A 123 5.13 -13.46 -1.29
N LEU A 124 4.78 -12.17 -1.27
CA LEU A 124 5.65 -11.12 -1.76
C LEU A 124 6.93 -10.99 -0.92
N LEU A 125 6.81 -11.08 0.41
CA LEU A 125 7.97 -11.10 1.32
C LEU A 125 8.89 -12.30 1.07
N ALA A 126 8.32 -13.48 0.83
CA ALA A 126 9.07 -14.68 0.51
C ALA A 126 9.82 -14.55 -0.82
N ASN A 127 9.21 -13.95 -1.85
CA ASN A 127 9.85 -13.71 -3.14
C ASN A 127 11.05 -12.75 -3.03
N ILE A 128 10.93 -11.72 -2.19
CA ILE A 128 12.02 -10.76 -1.94
C ILE A 128 13.14 -11.42 -1.14
N SER A 129 12.80 -12.22 -0.12
CA SER A 129 13.77 -12.87 0.77
C SER A 129 14.45 -14.08 0.13
N GLY A 130 13.78 -14.77 -0.78
CA GLY A 130 14.27 -15.93 -1.54
C GLY A 130 15.12 -15.57 -2.77
N SER A 131 15.17 -14.29 -3.18
CA SER A 131 16.03 -13.80 -4.27
C SER A 131 17.51 -13.63 -3.89
N ARG A 132 17.99 -14.37 -2.89
CA ARG A 132 19.42 -14.56 -2.61
C ARG A 132 19.77 -16.03 -2.92
N ALA A 133 20.06 -16.29 -4.20
CA ALA A 133 20.87 -17.41 -4.64
C ALA A 133 22.14 -16.85 -5.28
#